data_AF-A0A497D4T1-F1
#
_entry.id   AF-A0A497D4T1-F1
#
_cell.length_a   1.000
_cell.length_b   1.000
_cell.length_c   1.000
_cell.angle_alpha   90.00
_cell.angle_beta   90.00
_cell.angle_gamma   90.00
#
_symmetry.space_group_name_H-M   'P 1'
#
loop_
_entity.id
_entity.type
_entity.pdbx_description
1 polymer ?
#
loop_
_entity_poly.entity_id
_entity_poly.type
_entity_poly.pdbx_seq_one_letter_code
_entity_poly.pdbx_strand_id
1 'polypeptide(L)'
;DAKKWNSVSAGATMIRSIAEDGAELAINMLPPEYLYAGETTVPVYFECGEDAEYIFSFEGLESFDNETEIWLEDLTAGADWVNISEGDYTYLFTASPGDVKHRFNIHFFGPTSVPDPISGEDGRILIYSAKNEAYVVNKSDEIIKEVAIFDMLGQEILRTDVPAQLSTHKFHLSDRTAYYVVRVLTDKQVHTGKILILK
;
A
#
# COMPACT_ATOMS: atom_id res chain seq x y z
N ASP A 1 -3.42 -4.08 20.25
CA ASP A 1 -4.67 -4.84 20.04
C ASP A 1 -5.51 -4.85 21.32
N ALA A 2 -6.75 -5.33 21.25
CA ALA A 2 -7.65 -5.47 22.40
C ALA A 2 -8.57 -6.68 22.24
N LYS A 3 -8.63 -7.54 23.27
CA LYS A 3 -9.47 -8.76 23.27
C LYS A 3 -10.96 -8.42 23.15
N LYS A 4 -11.68 -9.19 22.33
CA LYS A 4 -13.13 -9.09 22.20
C LYS A 4 -13.84 -9.61 23.44
N TRP A 5 -14.77 -8.81 23.96
CA TRP A 5 -15.78 -9.22 24.92
C TRP A 5 -17.16 -9.13 24.27
N ASN A 6 -17.93 -10.20 24.36
CA ASN A 6 -19.27 -10.23 23.77
C ASN A 6 -20.25 -9.43 24.61
N SER A 7 -21.25 -8.88 23.92
CA SER A 7 -22.36 -8.21 24.61
C SER A 7 -23.12 -9.22 25.46
N VAL A 8 -23.67 -8.77 26.57
CA VAL A 8 -24.56 -9.58 27.42
C VAL A 8 -26.00 -9.63 26.86
N SER A 9 -26.32 -8.79 25.88
CA SER A 9 -27.61 -8.81 25.19
C SER A 9 -27.58 -9.84 24.06
N ALA A 10 -28.51 -10.79 24.08
CA ALA A 10 -28.58 -11.89 23.11
C ALA A 10 -28.80 -11.42 21.66
N GLY A 11 -29.46 -10.27 21.46
CA GLY A 11 -29.73 -9.71 20.12
C GLY A 11 -28.72 -8.65 19.67
N ALA A 12 -27.59 -8.50 20.35
CA ALA A 12 -26.60 -7.49 19.95
C ALA A 12 -25.78 -7.97 18.75
N THR A 13 -25.70 -7.14 17.72
CA THR A 13 -24.73 -7.33 16.63
C THR A 13 -23.30 -7.21 17.16
N MET A 14 -22.43 -8.12 16.75
CA MET A 14 -21.04 -8.20 17.19
C MET A 14 -20.12 -8.42 16.00
N ILE A 15 -19.11 -7.57 15.91
CA ILE A 15 -17.98 -7.70 14.98
C ILE A 15 -16.69 -7.92 15.77
N ARG A 16 -15.76 -8.66 15.19
CA ARG A 16 -14.40 -8.85 15.70
C ARG A 16 -13.49 -9.33 14.58
N SER A 17 -12.20 -9.20 14.77
CA SER A 17 -11.20 -9.86 13.92
C SER A 17 -10.60 -11.06 14.63
N ILE A 18 -10.02 -11.98 13.86
CA ILE A 18 -9.30 -13.16 14.38
C ILE A 18 -7.81 -13.00 14.08
N ALA A 19 -6.98 -13.01 15.12
CA ALA A 19 -5.52 -12.99 14.98
C ALA A 19 -4.97 -14.36 14.57
N GLU A 20 -3.70 -14.42 14.15
CA GLU A 20 -3.05 -15.67 13.72
C GLU A 20 -3.05 -16.77 14.77
N ASP A 21 -2.99 -16.40 16.06
CA ASP A 21 -3.06 -17.33 17.19
C ASP A 21 -4.50 -17.75 17.55
N GLY A 22 -5.48 -17.28 16.79
CA GLY A 22 -6.90 -17.53 17.00
C GLY A 22 -7.57 -16.60 18.00
N ALA A 23 -6.88 -15.58 18.53
CA ALA A 23 -7.47 -14.62 19.45
C ALA A 23 -8.56 -13.77 18.77
N GLU A 24 -9.73 -13.68 19.40
CA GLU A 24 -10.80 -12.76 18.98
C GLU A 24 -10.51 -11.34 19.49
N LEU A 25 -10.40 -10.38 18.58
CA LEU A 25 -10.00 -9.00 18.86
C LEU A 25 -11.11 -7.99 18.51
N ALA A 26 -11.43 -7.10 19.46
CA ALA A 26 -12.30 -5.95 19.22
C ALA A 26 -11.55 -4.81 18.53
N ILE A 27 -10.24 -4.71 18.76
CA ILE A 27 -9.32 -3.82 18.05
C ILE A 27 -8.12 -4.67 17.66
N ASN A 28 -7.83 -4.73 16.36
CA ASN A 28 -6.62 -5.36 15.88
C ASN A 28 -5.64 -4.29 15.40
N MET A 29 -4.40 -4.41 15.83
CA MET A 29 -3.31 -3.53 15.43
C MET A 29 -2.22 -4.42 14.89
N LEU A 30 -2.00 -4.33 13.58
CA LEU A 30 -0.97 -5.08 12.90
C LEU A 30 0.30 -4.23 12.75
N PRO A 31 1.49 -4.84 12.81
CA PRO A 31 2.72 -4.12 12.51
C PRO A 31 2.71 -3.59 11.06
N PRO A 32 3.13 -2.35 10.80
CA PRO A 32 3.14 -1.78 9.44
C PRO A 32 3.95 -2.61 8.43
N GLU A 33 4.91 -3.40 8.90
CA GLU A 33 5.75 -4.26 8.08
C GLU A 33 4.94 -5.31 7.29
N TYR A 34 3.73 -5.65 7.78
CA TYR A 34 2.86 -6.64 7.17
C TYR A 34 2.30 -6.15 5.82
N LEU A 35 2.20 -4.82 5.64
CA LEU A 35 1.81 -4.24 4.35
C LEU A 35 2.85 -4.56 3.26
N TYR A 36 4.14 -4.61 3.61
CA TYR A 36 5.22 -4.85 2.63
C TYR A 36 5.52 -6.34 2.38
N ALA A 37 4.81 -7.25 3.03
CA ALA A 37 5.01 -8.70 2.89
C ALA A 37 4.27 -9.31 1.68
N GLY A 38 3.62 -8.48 0.84
CA GLY A 38 2.78 -8.90 -0.27
C GLY A 38 1.31 -8.75 0.10
N GLU A 39 0.68 -9.84 0.53
CA GLU A 39 -0.72 -9.87 0.96
C GLU A 39 -0.82 -10.12 2.46
N THR A 40 -1.58 -9.28 3.15
CA THR A 40 -2.02 -9.51 4.53
C THR A 40 -3.53 -9.65 4.57
N THR A 41 -4.01 -10.81 5.04
CA THR A 41 -5.45 -11.07 5.20
C THR A 41 -5.85 -11.01 6.67
N VAL A 42 -6.91 -10.26 6.97
CA VAL A 42 -7.51 -10.18 8.30
C VAL A 42 -8.91 -10.79 8.26
N PRO A 43 -9.13 -11.96 8.89
CA PRO A 43 -10.45 -12.53 9.04
C PRO A 43 -11.31 -11.66 9.95
N VAL A 44 -12.53 -11.36 9.50
CA VAL A 44 -13.52 -10.58 10.24
C VAL A 44 -14.77 -11.42 10.46
N TYR A 45 -15.09 -11.61 11.74
CA TYR A 45 -16.25 -12.37 12.16
C TYR A 45 -17.40 -11.42 12.46
N PHE A 46 -18.56 -11.75 11.92
CA PHE A 46 -19.80 -11.00 12.09
C PHE A 46 -20.89 -11.91 12.66
N GLU A 47 -21.54 -11.46 13.72
CA GLU A 47 -22.72 -12.11 14.32
C GLU A 47 -23.81 -11.05 14.47
N CYS A 48 -24.99 -11.31 13.93
CA CYS A 48 -26.14 -10.43 14.08
C CYS A 48 -27.17 -11.02 15.05
N GLY A 49 -28.01 -10.15 15.61
CA GLY A 49 -29.08 -10.55 16.52
C GLY A 49 -30.42 -10.81 15.85
N GLU A 50 -30.64 -10.33 14.63
CA GLU A 50 -31.92 -10.40 13.91
C GLU A 50 -31.67 -10.55 12.40
N ASP A 51 -32.68 -11.07 11.69
CA ASP A 51 -32.67 -11.15 10.22
C ASP A 51 -32.87 -9.75 9.63
N ALA A 52 -31.80 -9.13 9.13
CA ALA A 52 -31.83 -7.75 8.65
C ALA A 52 -30.77 -7.44 7.58
N GLU A 53 -30.88 -6.26 7.00
CA GLU A 53 -29.81 -5.64 6.21
C GLU A 53 -28.86 -4.86 7.12
N TYR A 54 -27.57 -5.00 6.85
CA TYR A 54 -26.47 -4.40 7.58
C TYR A 54 -25.56 -3.65 6.60
N ILE A 55 -24.82 -2.68 7.14
CA ILE A 55 -23.90 -1.85 6.37
C ILE A 55 -22.55 -1.88 7.08
N PHE A 56 -21.48 -2.19 6.34
CA PHE A 56 -20.13 -1.82 6.72
C PHE A 56 -19.79 -0.47 6.13
N SER A 57 -19.32 0.43 7.00
CA SER A 57 -18.72 1.70 6.62
C SER A 57 -17.24 1.65 6.94
N PHE A 58 -16.41 2.04 5.98
CA PHE A 58 -14.96 2.07 6.15
C PHE A 58 -14.49 3.53 6.23
N GLU A 59 -13.79 3.86 7.31
CA GLU A 59 -13.31 5.22 7.60
C GLU A 59 -11.80 5.17 7.85
N GLY A 60 -11.10 6.27 7.53
CA GLY A 60 -9.66 6.38 7.79
C GLY A 60 -8.78 5.63 6.79
N LEU A 61 -9.32 5.14 5.68
CA LEU A 61 -8.56 4.42 4.66
C LEU A 61 -7.58 5.34 3.92
N GLU A 62 -7.86 6.64 3.88
CA GLU A 62 -6.96 7.69 3.38
C GLU A 62 -5.67 7.85 4.19
N SER A 63 -5.57 7.19 5.36
CA SER A 63 -4.35 7.18 6.16
C SER A 63 -3.30 6.16 5.67
N PHE A 64 -3.69 5.24 4.77
CA PHE A 64 -2.77 4.33 4.10
C PHE A 64 -2.07 5.05 2.94
N ASP A 65 -0.93 4.51 2.50
CA ASP A 65 -0.27 5.00 1.30
C ASP A 65 -1.20 4.81 0.08
N ASN A 66 -1.21 5.75 -0.86
CA ASN A 66 -2.07 5.73 -2.05
C ASN A 66 -1.89 4.46 -2.91
N GLU A 67 -0.76 3.77 -2.79
CA GLU A 67 -0.47 2.52 -3.49
C GLU A 67 -0.90 1.26 -2.71
N THR A 68 -1.44 1.42 -1.49
CA THR A 68 -2.00 0.31 -0.73
C THR A 68 -3.40 0.01 -1.21
N GLU A 69 -3.60 -1.19 -1.76
CA GLU A 69 -4.94 -1.65 -2.11
C GLU A 69 -5.57 -2.40 -0.93
N ILE A 70 -6.82 -2.07 -0.65
CA ILE A 70 -7.61 -2.68 0.42
C ILE A 70 -8.88 -3.26 -0.19
N TRP A 71 -9.09 -4.55 0.05
CA TRP A 71 -10.20 -5.30 -0.53
C TRP A 71 -11.03 -6.00 0.55
N LEU A 72 -12.34 -5.97 0.39
CA LEU A 72 -13.30 -6.75 1.16
C LEU A 72 -13.69 -8.00 0.37
N GLU A 73 -13.59 -9.16 1.00
CA GLU A 73 -14.11 -10.43 0.47
C GLU A 73 -15.29 -10.89 1.34
N ASP A 74 -16.46 -11.13 0.74
CA ASP A 74 -17.62 -11.77 1.38
C ASP A 74 -17.72 -13.24 0.93
N LEU A 75 -17.34 -14.15 1.82
CA LEU A 75 -17.28 -15.59 1.59
C LEU A 75 -18.65 -16.23 1.32
N THR A 76 -19.74 -15.55 1.67
CA THR A 76 -21.11 -16.05 1.45
C THR A 76 -21.71 -15.60 0.12
N ALA A 77 -21.20 -14.50 -0.45
CA ALA A 77 -21.65 -13.95 -1.73
C ALA A 77 -20.92 -14.56 -2.95
N GLY A 78 -20.21 -15.68 -2.76
CA GLY A 78 -19.37 -16.30 -3.79
C GLY A 78 -17.90 -15.93 -3.69
N ALA A 79 -17.47 -15.24 -2.63
CA ALA A 79 -16.11 -14.75 -2.42
C ALA A 79 -15.66 -13.75 -3.50
N ASP A 80 -16.58 -12.89 -3.95
CA ASP A 80 -16.22 -11.76 -4.82
C ASP A 80 -15.47 -10.70 -4.01
N TRP A 81 -14.44 -10.12 -4.62
CA TRP A 81 -13.57 -9.13 -4.01
C TRP A 81 -14.03 -7.72 -4.40
N VAL A 82 -14.27 -6.89 -3.40
CA VAL A 82 -14.72 -5.51 -3.55
C VAL A 82 -13.59 -4.58 -3.13
N ASN A 83 -13.14 -3.72 -4.05
CA ASN A 83 -12.13 -2.71 -3.73
C ASN A 83 -12.78 -1.65 -2.83
N ILE A 84 -12.20 -1.44 -1.66
CA ILE A 84 -12.67 -0.47 -0.68
C ILE A 84 -11.63 0.62 -0.41
N SER A 85 -10.54 0.68 -1.18
CA SER A 85 -9.39 1.57 -0.93
C SER A 85 -9.75 3.06 -0.97
N GLU A 86 -10.79 3.44 -1.72
CA GLU A 86 -11.30 4.80 -1.74
C GLU A 86 -12.08 5.07 -0.43
N GLY A 87 -11.61 6.07 0.34
CA GLY A 87 -12.28 6.49 1.58
C GLY A 87 -13.77 6.79 1.32
N ASP A 88 -14.63 6.34 2.23
CA ASP A 88 -16.10 6.43 2.19
C ASP A 88 -16.86 5.29 1.47
N TYR A 89 -16.20 4.16 1.19
CA TYR A 89 -16.94 2.98 0.70
C TYR A 89 -17.92 2.42 1.75
N THR A 90 -19.12 2.06 1.29
CA THR A 90 -20.11 1.33 2.10
C THR A 90 -20.50 0.02 1.43
N TYR A 91 -20.53 -1.06 2.21
CA TYR A 91 -20.92 -2.38 1.74
C TYR A 91 -22.21 -2.83 2.42
N LEU A 92 -23.26 -3.03 1.63
CA LEU A 92 -24.57 -3.49 2.11
C LEU A 92 -24.69 -5.00 1.97
N PHE A 93 -25.22 -5.65 3.01
CA PHE A 93 -25.44 -7.09 3.00
C PHE A 93 -26.56 -7.50 3.96
N THR A 94 -27.24 -8.61 3.67
CA THR A 94 -28.21 -9.22 4.59
C THR A 94 -27.55 -10.29 5.44
N ALA A 95 -27.95 -10.44 6.69
CA ALA A 95 -27.45 -11.48 7.59
C ALA A 95 -28.54 -11.98 8.55
N SER A 96 -28.35 -13.20 9.03
CA SER A 96 -29.22 -13.92 9.95
C SER A 96 -28.44 -14.48 11.16
N PRO A 97 -29.03 -14.58 12.37
CA PRO A 97 -28.31 -15.05 13.57
C PRO A 97 -27.73 -16.47 13.47
N GLY A 98 -28.22 -17.28 12.53
CA GLY A 98 -27.74 -18.63 12.25
C GLY A 98 -26.60 -18.71 11.23
N ASP A 99 -26.18 -17.58 10.64
CA ASP A 99 -25.15 -17.57 9.60
C ASP A 99 -23.76 -17.93 10.12
N VAL A 100 -22.89 -18.36 9.21
CA VAL A 100 -21.48 -18.61 9.52
C VAL A 100 -20.81 -17.31 9.95
N LYS A 101 -20.16 -17.35 11.11
CA LYS A 101 -19.52 -16.17 11.72
C LYS A 101 -18.36 -15.65 10.87
N HIS A 102 -17.52 -16.55 10.35
CA HIS A 102 -16.45 -16.22 9.43
C HIS A 102 -17.04 -15.97 8.05
N ARG A 103 -17.44 -14.72 7.82
CA ARG A 103 -18.05 -14.31 6.57
C ARG A 103 -17.13 -13.40 5.75
N PHE A 104 -16.31 -12.60 6.40
CA PHE A 104 -15.56 -11.56 5.73
C PHE A 104 -14.06 -11.74 5.92
N ASN A 105 -13.31 -11.39 4.88
CA ASN A 105 -11.87 -11.13 4.98
C ASN A 105 -11.61 -9.71 4.49
N ILE A 106 -10.66 -9.02 5.14
CA ILE A 106 -10.10 -7.78 4.64
C ILE A 106 -8.68 -8.06 4.19
N HIS A 107 -8.41 -7.84 2.92
CA HIS A 107 -7.09 -8.04 2.32
C HIS A 107 -6.40 -6.69 2.14
N PHE A 108 -5.15 -6.63 2.57
CA PHE A 108 -4.26 -5.50 2.38
C PHE A 108 -3.14 -5.94 1.44
N PHE A 109 -2.97 -5.22 0.35
CA PHE A 109 -1.84 -5.35 -0.56
C PHE A 109 -1.03 -4.08 -0.46
N GLY A 110 0.19 -4.17 0.09
CA GLY A 110 1.10 -3.04 0.03
C GLY A 110 1.62 -2.81 -1.39
N PRO A 111 2.32 -1.69 -1.60
CA PRO A 111 2.91 -1.37 -2.90
C PRO A 111 3.82 -2.49 -3.40
N THR A 112 3.43 -3.14 -4.50
CA THR A 112 4.20 -4.23 -5.13
C THR A 112 5.14 -3.75 -6.23
N SER A 113 5.09 -2.45 -6.57
CA SER A 113 5.91 -1.82 -7.61
C SER A 113 6.59 -0.56 -7.12
N VAL A 114 7.79 -0.27 -7.65
CA VAL A 114 8.28 1.11 -7.68
C VAL A 114 7.43 1.84 -8.72
N PRO A 115 6.70 2.91 -8.37
CA PRO A 115 5.91 3.65 -9.34
C PRO A 115 6.79 4.08 -10.51
N ASP A 116 6.31 3.85 -11.74
CA ASP A 116 6.69 4.77 -12.81
C ASP A 116 6.19 6.15 -12.34
N PRO A 117 7.01 7.21 -12.39
CA PRO A 117 6.57 8.52 -11.93
C PRO A 117 5.36 8.93 -12.77
N ILE A 118 4.16 8.71 -12.22
CA ILE A 118 2.94 9.27 -12.75
C ILE A 118 3.17 10.76 -12.63
N SER A 119 3.33 11.42 -13.77
CA SER A 119 3.33 12.86 -13.89
C SER A 119 1.98 13.36 -13.37
N GLY A 120 1.87 13.57 -12.05
CA GLY A 120 0.58 13.76 -11.43
C GLY A 120 0.66 14.26 -10.00
N GLU A 121 1.25 13.52 -9.08
CA GLU A 121 1.17 13.85 -7.65
C GLU A 121 2.57 13.85 -7.02
N ASP A 122 3.02 15.06 -6.65
CA ASP A 122 4.33 15.42 -6.12
C ASP A 122 5.55 15.34 -7.07
N GLY A 123 5.36 15.76 -8.33
CA GLY A 123 6.39 15.98 -9.37
C GLY A 123 7.46 17.05 -9.07
N ARG A 124 7.95 17.11 -7.83
CA ARG A 124 9.02 17.99 -7.37
C ARG A 124 10.39 17.33 -7.49
N ILE A 125 10.54 16.02 -7.29
CA ILE A 125 11.75 15.28 -7.72
C ILE A 125 11.39 14.44 -8.95
N LEU A 126 11.91 14.82 -10.12
CA LEU A 126 11.64 14.11 -11.37
C LEU A 126 12.80 13.18 -11.71
N ILE A 127 12.47 11.90 -11.91
CA ILE A 127 13.41 10.88 -12.34
C ILE A 127 12.96 10.40 -13.71
N TYR A 128 13.79 10.59 -14.73
CA TYR A 128 13.45 10.15 -16.09
C TYR A 128 14.72 9.84 -16.88
N SER A 129 14.56 9.35 -18.10
CA SER A 129 15.67 9.06 -19.00
C SER A 129 15.46 9.74 -20.36
N ALA A 130 16.57 10.05 -21.02
CA ALA A 130 16.58 10.40 -22.44
C ALA A 130 17.81 9.75 -23.08
N LYS A 131 17.58 8.91 -24.11
CA LYS A 131 18.62 8.10 -24.76
C LYS A 131 19.38 7.23 -23.74
N ASN A 132 20.71 7.36 -23.69
CA ASN A 132 21.61 6.60 -22.82
C ASN A 132 21.88 7.27 -21.46
N GLU A 133 21.01 8.19 -21.04
CA GLU A 133 21.23 9.04 -19.87
C GLU A 133 20.03 9.06 -18.92
N ALA A 134 20.33 9.00 -17.63
CA ALA A 134 19.39 9.19 -16.54
C ALA A 134 19.43 10.64 -16.04
N TYR A 135 18.27 11.19 -15.73
CA TYR A 135 18.08 12.55 -15.23
C TYR A 135 17.39 12.52 -13.88
N VAL A 136 17.90 13.33 -12.96
CA VAL A 136 17.25 13.65 -11.68
C VAL A 136 17.11 15.16 -11.62
N VAL A 137 15.88 15.66 -11.64
CA VAL A 137 15.57 17.10 -11.57
C VAL A 137 14.88 17.40 -10.25
N ASN A 138 15.51 18.26 -9.45
CA ASN A 138 14.96 18.77 -8.21
C ASN A 138 14.26 20.11 -8.44
N LYS A 139 12.94 20.10 -8.29
CA LYS A 139 12.01 21.24 -8.27
C LYS A 139 11.41 21.47 -6.88
N SER A 140 11.90 20.77 -5.84
CA SER A 140 11.52 21.00 -4.45
C SER A 140 12.54 21.90 -3.73
N ASP A 141 12.32 22.09 -2.44
CA ASP A 141 13.26 22.71 -1.50
C ASP A 141 14.16 21.67 -0.80
N GLU A 142 14.09 20.40 -1.20
CA GLU A 142 14.92 19.32 -0.65
C GLU A 142 16.37 19.44 -1.15
N ILE A 143 17.31 18.95 -0.35
CA ILE A 143 18.73 18.87 -0.71
C ILE A 143 19.05 17.43 -1.08
N ILE A 144 19.35 17.17 -2.35
CA ILE A 144 19.83 15.85 -2.79
C ILE A 144 21.20 15.61 -2.16
N LYS A 145 21.33 14.50 -1.44
CA LYS A 145 22.57 14.04 -0.81
C LYS A 145 23.26 12.99 -1.65
N GLU A 146 22.51 12.00 -2.13
CA GLU A 146 23.02 10.86 -2.87
C GLU A 146 22.05 10.49 -4.00
N VAL A 147 22.61 10.09 -5.15
CA VAL A 147 21.90 9.34 -6.18
C VAL A 147 22.58 8.00 -6.36
N ALA A 148 21.79 6.92 -6.28
CA ALA A 148 22.23 5.55 -6.54
C ALA A 148 21.35 4.92 -7.63
N ILE A 149 21.95 4.16 -8.54
CA ILE A 149 21.28 3.54 -9.68
C ILE A 149 21.61 2.05 -9.71
N PHE A 150 20.58 1.24 -9.84
CA PHE A 150 20.64 -0.21 -9.78
C PHE A 150 20.08 -0.82 -11.07
N ASP A 151 20.60 -1.97 -11.47
CA ASP A 151 19.93 -2.81 -12.47
C ASP A 151 18.73 -3.56 -11.87
N MET A 152 17.98 -4.29 -12.71
CA MET A 152 16.82 -5.06 -12.26
C MET A 152 17.17 -6.28 -11.39
N LEU A 153 18.44 -6.66 -11.30
CA LEU A 153 18.92 -7.70 -10.39
C LEU A 153 19.35 -7.13 -9.03
N GLY A 154 19.25 -5.80 -8.85
CA GLY A 154 19.66 -5.09 -7.65
C GLY A 154 21.16 -4.80 -7.57
N GLN A 155 21.92 -5.03 -8.65
CA GLN A 155 23.32 -4.66 -8.70
C GLN A 155 23.47 -3.14 -8.81
N GLU A 156 24.27 -2.54 -7.93
CA GLU A 156 24.60 -1.11 -8.00
C GLU A 156 25.48 -0.82 -9.22
N ILE A 157 24.98 0.03 -10.11
CA ILE A 157 25.66 0.47 -11.33
C ILE A 157 26.40 1.78 -11.08
N LEU A 158 25.78 2.68 -10.30
CA LEU A 158 26.33 3.98 -9.98
C LEU A 158 25.87 4.43 -8.61
N ARG A 159 26.77 5.08 -7.87
CA ARG A 159 26.45 5.86 -6.67
C ARG A 159 27.26 7.14 -6.68
N THR A 160 26.64 8.25 -6.36
CA THR A 160 27.29 9.56 -6.36
C THR A 160 26.70 10.44 -5.28
N ASP A 161 27.56 10.97 -4.43
CA ASP A 161 27.23 12.08 -3.55
C ASP A 161 27.04 13.34 -4.40
N VAL A 162 25.94 14.03 -4.17
CA VAL A 162 25.55 15.19 -4.96
C VAL A 162 25.83 16.46 -4.15
N PRO A 163 26.74 17.35 -4.60
CA PRO A 163 26.93 18.64 -3.96
C PRO A 163 25.66 19.50 -4.13
N ALA A 164 25.29 20.22 -3.07
CA ALA A 164 24.02 20.93 -2.87
C ALA A 164 23.74 22.14 -3.81
N GLN A 165 24.18 22.14 -5.06
CA GLN A 165 24.23 23.36 -5.90
C GLN A 165 23.53 23.26 -7.25
N LEU A 166 23.15 22.07 -7.73
CA LEU A 166 22.46 21.92 -9.01
C LEU A 166 21.06 21.36 -8.80
N SER A 167 20.08 21.94 -9.50
CA SER A 167 18.70 21.44 -9.54
C SER A 167 18.51 20.33 -10.56
N THR A 168 19.54 19.97 -11.33
CA THR A 168 19.47 18.92 -12.35
C THR A 168 20.77 18.16 -12.39
N HIS A 169 20.68 16.84 -12.30
CA HIS A 169 21.79 15.90 -12.38
C HIS A 169 21.57 14.95 -13.53
N LYS A 170 22.68 14.60 -14.18
CA LYS A 170 22.68 13.73 -15.34
C LYS A 170 23.75 12.67 -15.16
N PHE A 171 23.36 11.41 -15.40
CA PHE A 171 24.21 10.25 -15.22
C PHE A 171 24.19 9.42 -16.50
N HIS A 172 25.37 9.21 -17.08
CA HIS A 172 25.52 8.24 -18.16
C HIS A 172 25.70 6.84 -17.54
N LEU A 173 24.87 5.89 -17.96
CA LEU A 173 24.83 4.55 -17.36
C LEU A 173 25.49 3.50 -18.23
N SER A 174 24.96 3.29 -19.43
CA SER A 174 25.50 2.31 -20.38
C SER A 174 24.91 2.53 -21.78
N ASP A 175 25.52 1.89 -22.78
CA ASP A 175 24.99 1.81 -24.16
C ASP A 175 24.08 0.59 -24.37
N ARG A 176 23.45 0.08 -23.31
CA ARG A 176 22.54 -1.07 -23.37
C ARG A 176 21.11 -0.62 -23.08
N THR A 177 20.19 -1.05 -23.95
CA THR A 177 18.76 -0.88 -23.70
C THR A 177 18.32 -1.79 -22.55
N ALA A 178 17.97 -1.22 -21.41
CA ALA A 178 17.55 -1.94 -20.21
C ALA A 178 16.81 -1.04 -19.23
N TYR A 179 16.05 -1.66 -18.32
CA TYR A 179 15.46 -0.98 -17.18
C TYR A 179 16.44 -0.84 -16.03
N TYR A 180 16.34 0.27 -15.31
CA TYR A 180 17.11 0.58 -14.11
C TYR A 180 16.19 1.19 -13.04
N VAL A 181 16.58 1.06 -11.79
CA VAL A 181 15.96 1.73 -10.65
C VAL A 181 16.90 2.82 -10.15
N VAL A 182 16.40 4.04 -10.04
CA VAL A 182 17.12 5.19 -9.48
C VAL A 182 16.57 5.46 -8.08
N ARG A 183 17.46 5.58 -7.11
CA ARG A 183 17.18 6.02 -5.74
C ARG A 183 17.83 7.38 -5.51
N VAL A 184 17.05 8.35 -5.07
CA VAL A 184 17.50 9.71 -4.73
C VAL A 184 17.28 9.90 -3.25
N LEU A 185 18.36 10.00 -2.48
CA LEU A 185 18.31 10.32 -1.06
C LEU A 185 18.44 11.84 -0.91
N THR A 186 17.45 12.44 -0.24
CA THR A 186 17.49 13.86 0.11
C THR A 186 17.71 14.05 1.62
N ASP A 187 17.66 15.30 2.07
CA ASP A 187 17.64 15.64 3.48
C ASP A 187 16.31 15.35 4.18
N LYS A 188 15.21 15.18 3.43
CA LYS A 188 13.89 14.89 3.99
C LYS A 188 13.47 13.44 3.82
N GLN A 189 13.68 12.85 2.64
CA GLN A 189 13.12 11.54 2.29
C GLN A 189 13.91 10.83 1.18
N VAL A 190 13.46 9.63 0.82
CA VAL A 190 14.00 8.87 -0.30
C VAL A 190 12.97 8.84 -1.42
N HIS A 191 13.39 9.21 -2.62
CA HIS A 191 12.58 9.09 -3.84
C HIS A 191 13.12 7.94 -4.69
N THR A 192 12.23 7.21 -5.35
CA THR A 192 12.62 6.15 -6.29
C THR A 192 11.92 6.32 -7.62
N GLY A 193 12.55 5.85 -8.69
CA GLY A 193 11.95 5.88 -10.02
C GLY A 193 12.58 4.84 -10.93
N LYS A 194 11.73 4.18 -11.71
CA LYS A 194 12.14 3.24 -12.76
C LYS A 194 12.33 4.00 -14.07
N ILE A 195 13.41 3.71 -14.78
CA ILE A 195 13.72 4.33 -16.08
C ILE A 195 14.12 3.27 -17.11
N LEU A 196 13.79 3.53 -18.38
CA LEU A 196 14.23 2.74 -19.52
C LEU A 196 15.33 3.49 -20.27
N ILE A 197 16.55 2.98 -20.21
CA ILE A 197 17.64 3.49 -21.02
C ILE A 197 17.54 2.90 -22.42
N LEU A 198 17.75 3.72 -23.46
CA LEU A 198 17.73 3.32 -24.88
C LEU A 198 19.11 3.57 -25.51
N LYS A 199 19.59 2.61 -26.30
CA LYS A 199 20.79 2.77 -27.14
C LYS A 199 20.54 3.70 -28.33
#